data_AF-A0A498Q9U6-F1
#
_entry.id   AF-A0A498Q9U6-F1
#
_cell.length_a   1.000
_cell.length_b   1.000
_cell.length_c   1.000
_cell.angle_alpha   90.00
_cell.angle_beta   90.00
_cell.angle_gamma   90.00
#
_symmetry.space_group_name_H-M   'P 1'
#
loop_
_entity.id
_entity.type
_entity.pdbx_description
1 polymer ?
#
loop_
_entity_poly.entity_id
_entity_poly.type
_entity_poly.pdbx_seq_one_letter_code
_entity_poly.pdbx_strand_id
1 'polypeptide(L)'
;MAQLVLCGGMFAVNGRPPLEQLAWLSPSRWAYAMAAATVGVNFLHPGAEDPLWDHDRSNWLTAVGICAALAVVLVLLLAVRLKRLDPQRKGRK
;
A
#
# COMPACT_ATOMS: atom_id res chain seq x y z
N MET A 1 0.01 12.64 -4.27
CA MET A 1 -0.76 12.46 -5.52
C MET A 1 -0.70 11.02 -6.03
N ALA A 2 0.48 10.44 -6.31
CA ALA A 2 0.61 9.08 -6.86
C ALA A 2 -0.09 7.96 -6.06
N GLN A 3 -0.10 8.02 -4.72
CA GLN A 3 -0.76 7.02 -3.87
C GLN A 3 -2.28 6.93 -4.06
N LEU A 4 -2.94 8.01 -4.49
CA LEU A 4 -4.37 8.01 -4.79
C LEU A 4 -4.65 7.26 -6.10
N VAL A 5 -3.74 7.36 -7.07
CA VAL A 5 -3.83 6.63 -8.33
C VAL A 5 -3.58 5.13 -8.10
N LEU A 6 -2.61 4.80 -7.25
CA LEU A 6 -2.20 3.43 -6.97
C LEU A 6 -3.09 2.68 -5.96
N CYS A 7 -4.05 3.33 -5.31
CA CYS A 7 -4.89 2.64 -4.31
C CYS A 7 -5.92 1.69 -4.94
N GLY A 8 -6.29 1.92 -6.21
CA GLY A 8 -7.30 1.15 -6.93
C GLY A 8 -8.70 1.77 -6.90
N GLY A 9 -8.96 2.76 -6.02
CA GLY A 9 -10.30 3.32 -5.84
C GLY A 9 -10.76 4.31 -6.93
N MET A 10 -9.85 5.11 -7.49
CA MET A 10 -10.19 6.06 -8.57
C MET A 10 -10.04 5.44 -9.96
N PHE A 11 -9.12 4.49 -10.10
CA PHE A 11 -8.81 3.79 -11.34
C PHE A 11 -8.60 2.32 -11.02
N ALA A 12 -9.20 1.43 -11.81
CA ALA A 12 -8.88 0.01 -11.72
C ALA A 12 -7.38 -0.19 -11.93
N VAL A 13 -6.68 -0.71 -10.92
CA VAL A 13 -5.24 -0.97 -10.95
C VAL A 13 -4.99 -2.44 -11.32
N ASN A 14 -5.93 -3.32 -11.01
CA ASN A 14 -5.86 -4.75 -11.31
C ASN A 14 -5.81 -5.02 -12.83
N GLY A 15 -4.95 -5.94 -13.26
CA GLY A 15 -4.86 -6.37 -14.66
C GLY A 15 -4.19 -5.37 -15.60
N ARG A 16 -3.50 -4.35 -15.05
CA ARG A 16 -2.86 -3.28 -15.83
C ARG A 16 -1.34 -3.23 -15.59
N PRO A 17 -0.54 -4.01 -16.32
CA PRO A 17 0.91 -3.87 -16.29
C PRO A 17 1.35 -2.53 -16.90
N PRO A 18 2.35 -1.80 -16.36
CA PRO A 18 3.14 -2.05 -15.15
C PRO A 18 2.55 -1.43 -13.85
N LEU A 19 1.35 -0.87 -13.94
CA LEU A 19 0.73 -0.09 -12.86
C LEU A 19 0.44 -0.96 -11.63
N GLU A 20 0.01 -2.21 -11.85
CA GLU A 20 -0.29 -3.16 -10.79
C GLU A 20 0.92 -3.47 -9.91
N GLN A 21 2.08 -3.69 -10.53
CA GLN A 21 3.33 -4.00 -9.82
C GLN A 21 3.80 -2.80 -9.00
N LEU A 22 3.65 -1.59 -9.53
CA LEU A 22 3.97 -0.36 -8.81
C LEU A 22 3.04 -0.15 -7.62
N ALA A 23 1.76 -0.52 -7.76
CA ALA A 23 0.79 -0.39 -6.69
C ALA A 23 1.06 -1.32 -5.50
N TRP A 24 1.69 -2.48 -5.71
CA TRP A 24 2.08 -3.37 -4.60
C TRP A 24 3.08 -2.73 -3.64
N LEU A 25 3.89 -1.77 -4.09
CA LEU A 25 4.81 -1.02 -3.23
C LEU A 25 4.14 0.15 -2.50
N SER A 26 2.91 0.52 -2.91
CA SER A 26 2.21 1.63 -2.31
C SER A 26 1.43 1.16 -1.07
N PRO A 27 1.66 1.71 0.12
CA PRO A 27 0.89 1.33 1.31
C PRO A 27 -0.61 1.67 1.18
N SER A 28 -0.97 2.66 0.34
CA SER A 28 -2.36 3.01 0.07
C SER A 28 -3.14 1.88 -0.64
N ARG A 29 -2.49 1.04 -1.44
CA ARG A 29 -3.12 -0.11 -2.12
C ARG A 29 -3.66 -1.11 -1.12
N TRP A 30 -2.82 -1.48 -0.15
CA TRP A 30 -3.15 -2.44 0.90
C TRP A 30 -4.11 -1.85 1.92
N ALA A 31 -3.91 -0.59 2.32
CA ALA A 31 -4.83 0.10 3.22
C ALA A 31 -6.25 0.24 2.65
N TYR A 32 -6.34 0.62 1.37
CA TYR A 32 -7.63 0.75 0.70
C TYR A 32 -8.29 -0.61 0.50
N ALA A 33 -7.54 -1.65 0.13
CA ALA A 33 -8.08 -3.00 0.00
C ALA A 33 -8.70 -3.52 1.30
N MET A 34 -8.08 -3.28 2.46
CA MET A 34 -8.67 -3.64 3.76
C MET A 34 -10.01 -2.95 3.99
N ALA A 35 -10.06 -1.62 3.77
CA ALA A 35 -11.28 -0.84 3.95
C ALA A 35 -12.37 -1.25 2.96
N ALA A 36 -12.00 -1.46 1.69
CA ALA A 36 -12.90 -1.89 0.63
C ALA A 36 -13.47 -3.29 0.88
N ALA A 37 -12.64 -4.22 1.35
CA ALA A 37 -13.06 -5.54 1.80
C ALA A 37 -14.06 -5.45 2.95
N THR A 38 -13.80 -4.63 3.98
CA THR A 38 -14.75 -4.47 5.11
C THR A 38 -16.09 -3.85 4.71
N VAL A 39 -16.08 -2.88 3.79
CA VAL A 39 -17.30 -2.20 3.33
C VAL A 39 -18.03 -3.00 2.25
N GLY A 40 -17.34 -3.92 1.57
CA GLY A 40 -17.89 -4.70 0.46
C GLY A 40 -18.04 -3.87 -0.82
N VAL A 41 -17.01 -3.09 -1.18
CA VAL A 41 -17.09 -2.13 -2.31
C VAL A 41 -17.36 -2.81 -3.66
N ASN A 42 -16.94 -4.07 -3.84
CA ASN A 42 -17.27 -4.85 -5.05
C ASN A 42 -18.80 -4.93 -5.29
N PHE A 43 -19.61 -5.01 -4.23
CA PHE A 43 -21.07 -5.03 -4.35
C PHE A 43 -21.68 -3.67 -4.70
N LEU A 44 -20.97 -2.59 -4.39
CA LEU A 44 -21.43 -1.20 -4.61
C LEU A 44 -21.05 -0.68 -6.00
N HIS A 45 -20.06 -1.28 -6.66
CA HIS A 45 -19.57 -0.86 -7.98
C HIS A 45 -19.46 -2.05 -8.96
N PRO A 46 -20.60 -2.55 -9.48
CA PRO A 46 -20.59 -3.63 -10.46
C PRO A 46 -19.82 -3.21 -11.72
N GLY A 47 -18.85 -4.03 -12.15
CA GLY A 47 -18.03 -3.77 -13.35
C GLY A 47 -16.68 -3.08 -13.12
N ALA A 48 -16.36 -2.71 -11.88
CA ALA A 48 -15.03 -2.22 -11.47
C ALA A 48 -14.47 -3.02 -10.29
N GLU A 49 -14.74 -4.32 -10.29
CA GLU A 49 -14.39 -5.25 -9.22
C GLU A 49 -12.87 -5.44 -9.13
N ASP A 50 -12.39 -5.58 -7.89
CA ASP A 50 -11.00 -5.95 -7.61
C ASP A 50 -11.00 -7.15 -6.67
N PRO A 51 -10.31 -8.26 -7.01
CA PRO A 51 -10.18 -9.43 -6.13
C PRO A 51 -9.69 -9.08 -4.72
N LEU A 52 -8.86 -8.04 -4.58
CA LEU A 52 -8.37 -7.62 -3.26
C LEU A 52 -9.46 -7.01 -2.36
N TRP A 53 -10.62 -6.64 -2.93
CA TRP A 53 -11.74 -6.04 -2.21
C TRP A 53 -12.82 -7.06 -1.85
N ASP A 54 -12.62 -8.33 -2.18
CA ASP A 54 -13.55 -9.38 -1.77
C ASP A 54 -13.62 -9.44 -0.25
N HIS A 55 -14.84 -9.64 0.26
CA HIS A 55 -15.12 -9.74 1.69
C HIS A 55 -14.67 -11.12 2.22
N ASP A 56 -13.36 -11.36 2.15
CA ASP A 56 -12.72 -12.56 2.65
C ASP A 56 -11.67 -12.21 3.72
N ARG A 57 -11.63 -13.02 4.78
CA ARG A 57 -10.66 -12.89 5.86
C ARG A 57 -9.24 -13.09 5.36
N SER A 58 -9.04 -13.96 4.38
CA SER A 58 -7.72 -14.25 3.83
C SER A 58 -7.12 -13.00 3.15
N ASN A 59 -7.88 -12.36 2.25
CA ASN A 59 -7.48 -11.13 1.57
C ASN A 59 -7.31 -9.96 2.53
N TRP A 60 -8.16 -9.87 3.55
CA TRP A 60 -8.01 -8.84 4.56
C TRP A 60 -6.70 -9.02 5.37
N LEU A 61 -6.39 -10.24 5.81
CA LEU A 61 -5.17 -10.54 6.57
C LEU A 61 -3.90 -10.34 5.75
N THR A 62 -3.90 -10.71 4.46
CA THR A 62 -2.74 -10.47 3.59
C THR A 62 -2.52 -8.98 3.39
N ALA A 63 -3.58 -8.19 3.20
CA ALA A 63 -3.48 -6.74 3.07
C ALA A 63 -2.95 -6.07 4.35
N VAL A 64 -3.43 -6.47 5.54
CA VAL A 64 -2.87 -6.02 6.83
C VAL A 64 -1.39 -6.39 6.92
N GLY A 65 -1.05 -7.64 6.62
CA GLY A 65 0.31 -8.18 6.75
C GLY A 65 1.31 -7.42 5.86
N ILE A 66 0.95 -7.17 4.59
CA ILE A 66 1.82 -6.46 3.66
C ILE A 66 1.91 -4.97 4.04
N CYS A 67 0.80 -4.35 4.45
CA CYS A 67 0.83 -2.97 4.92
C CYS A 67 1.75 -2.79 6.14
N ALA A 68 1.68 -3.71 7.11
CA ALA A 68 2.55 -3.72 8.28
C ALA A 68 4.03 -3.95 7.88
N ALA A 69 4.30 -4.88 6.96
CA ALA A 69 5.64 -5.13 6.45
C ALA A 69 6.24 -3.88 5.78
N LEU A 70 5.46 -3.19 4.94
CA LEU A 70 5.88 -1.93 4.31
C LEU A 70 6.17 -0.85 5.36
N ALA A 71 5.33 -0.73 6.39
CA ALA A 71 5.56 0.22 7.49
C ALA A 71 6.89 -0.07 8.20
N VAL A 72 7.17 -1.33 8.54
CA VAL A 72 8.44 -1.74 9.18
C VAL A 72 9.63 -1.43 8.27
N VAL A 73 9.55 -1.76 6.97
CA VAL A 73 10.63 -1.48 6.01
C VAL A 73 10.91 0.02 5.92
N LEU A 74 9.88 0.86 5.81
CA LEU A 74 10.03 2.32 5.73
C LEU A 74 10.63 2.89 7.02
N VAL A 75 10.20 2.42 8.20
CA VAL A 75 10.77 2.83 9.49
C VAL A 75 12.24 2.42 9.61
N LEU A 76 12.60 1.20 9.20
CA LEU A 76 14.00 0.73 9.21
C LEU A 76 14.87 1.55 8.25
N LEU A 77 14.39 1.80 7.03
CA LEU A 77 15.09 2.64 6.07
C LEU A 77 15.31 4.06 6.63
N LEU A 78 14.27 4.65 7.23
CA LEU A 78 14.37 5.95 7.88
C LEU A 78 15.42 5.94 9.01
N ALA A 79 15.37 4.94 9.89
CA ALA A 79 16.32 4.79 10.98
C ALA A 79 17.77 4.65 10.49
N VAL A 80 18.01 3.85 9.45
CA VAL A 80 19.33 3.71 8.83
C VAL A 80 19.80 5.02 8.22
N ARG A 81 18.93 5.75 7.50
CA ARG A 81 19.31 7.01 6.86
C ARG A 81 19.59 8.11 7.88
N LEU A 82 18.81 8.20 8.95
CA LEU A 82 19.09 9.11 10.07
C LEU A 82 20.44 8.79 10.73
N LYS A 83 20.71 7.52 11.04
CA LYS A 83 22.01 7.09 11.59
C LYS A 83 23.19 7.36 10.67
N ARG A 84 23.00 7.43 9.35
CA ARG A 84 24.08 7.80 8.39
C ARG A 84 24.30 9.31 8.30
N LEU A 85 23.27 10.12 8.56
CA LEU A 85 23.34 11.58 8.53
C LEU A 85 23.88 12.19 9.84
N ASP A 86 23.61 11.54 10.99
CA ASP A 86 24.12 11.97 12.30
C ASP A 86 25.67 12.08 12.38
N PRO A 87 26.46 11.13 11.84
CA PRO A 87 27.91 11.25 11.76
C PRO A 87 28.38 12.47 10.96
N GLN A 88 27.67 12.81 9.87
CA GLN A 88 28.03 13.96 9.03
C GLN A 88 27.71 15.30 9.68
N ARG A 89 26.69 15.35 10.56
CA ARG A 89 26.41 16.56 11.37
C ARG A 89 27.49 16.85 12.40
N LYS A 90 28.15 15.82 12.96
CA LYS A 90 29.24 16.01 13.94
C LYS A 90 30.53 16.54 13.32
N GLY A 91 30.83 16.24 12.06
CA GLY A 91 32.02 16.75 11.37
C GLY A 91 31.89 18.17 10.79
N ARG A 92 30.72 18.81 10.95
CA ARG A 92 30.43 20.17 10.43
C ARG A 92 30.23 21.22 11.55
N LYS A 93 30.55 20.85 12.79
CA LYS A 93 30.71 21.76 13.94
C LYS A 93 32.19 21.85 14.27
#